data_AF-A0A2M7TGK6-F1
#
_entry.id   AF-A0A2M7TGK6-F1
#
_cell.length_a   1.000
_cell.length_b   1.000
_cell.length_c   1.000
_cell.angle_alpha   90.00
_cell.angle_beta   90.00
_cell.angle_gamma   90.00
#
_symmetry.space_group_name_H-M   'P 1'
#
loop_
_entity.id
_entity.type
_entity.pdbx_description
1 polymer ?
#
loop_
_entity_poly.entity_id
_entity_poly.type
_entity_poly.pdbx_seq_one_letter_code
_entity_poly.pdbx_strand_id
1 'polypeptide(L)'
;MIRNLEDKLKAKSSKLKAFTIVELLVAMGVFLILISIVSGGFISALRTQRELTELISINDNANLTLEQIMRELRTGYHFSKISENELEFVNAENKTVSYRFINGAIERGETNELAVKTYRKIIADNVNIKNFNIKLMGGDAGDGYQTRITIAISIVGTSKYLQNISVNAQMTVSPRTLDS
;
A
#
# COMPACT_ATOMS: atom_id res chain seq x y z
N MET A 1 58.85 -18.91 -52.68
CA MET A 1 58.11 -18.17 -51.62
C MET A 1 56.63 -18.59 -51.52
N ILE A 2 55.96 -18.95 -52.63
CA ILE A 2 54.53 -19.29 -52.67
C ILE A 2 54.18 -20.64 -52.01
N ARG A 3 55.05 -21.66 -52.12
CA ARG A 3 54.84 -23.00 -51.54
C ARG A 3 54.69 -23.02 -50.01
N ASN A 4 55.34 -22.07 -49.33
CA ASN A 4 55.29 -21.92 -47.87
C ASN A 4 53.98 -21.29 -47.36
N LEU A 5 53.22 -20.65 -48.25
CA LEU A 5 51.94 -20.03 -47.92
C LEU A 5 50.80 -21.07 -47.99
N GLU A 6 50.88 -22.02 -48.92
CA GLU A 6 49.92 -23.13 -49.05
C GLU A 6 50.00 -24.11 -47.88
N ASP A 7 51.21 -24.46 -47.41
CA ASP A 7 51.37 -25.33 -46.24
C ASP A 7 50.89 -24.66 -44.94
N LYS A 8 51.03 -23.33 -44.83
CA LYS A 8 50.47 -22.55 -43.71
C LYS A 8 48.95 -22.42 -43.77
N LEU A 9 48.35 -22.40 -44.96
CA LEU A 9 46.89 -22.42 -45.13
C LEU A 9 46.31 -23.81 -44.83
N LYS A 10 47.00 -24.89 -45.22
CA LYS A 10 46.61 -26.27 -44.88
C LYS A 10 46.69 -26.58 -43.38
N ALA A 11 47.72 -26.07 -42.70
CA ALA A 11 47.89 -26.28 -41.25
C ALA A 11 46.91 -25.45 -40.38
N LYS A 12 46.25 -24.43 -40.96
CA LYS A 12 45.27 -23.57 -40.29
C LYS A 12 43.81 -24.00 -40.53
N SER A 13 43.57 -25.24 -40.94
CA SER A 13 42.26 -25.88 -40.79
C SER A 13 42.21 -26.56 -39.41
N SER A 14 42.31 -25.76 -38.36
CA SER A 14 42.32 -26.26 -36.97
C SER A 14 41.00 -26.96 -36.66
N LYS A 15 41.04 -28.29 -36.55
CA LYS A 15 40.07 -29.19 -35.88
C LYS A 15 38.77 -28.52 -35.43
N LEU A 16 37.84 -28.27 -36.36
CA LEU A 16 36.43 -28.14 -36.02
C LEU A 16 35.96 -29.56 -35.64
N LYS A 17 35.96 -29.86 -34.34
CA LYS A 17 35.36 -31.10 -33.84
C LYS A 17 33.86 -31.02 -34.12
N ALA A 18 33.36 -31.86 -35.00
CA ALA A 18 31.94 -32.05 -35.21
C ALA A 18 31.34 -32.75 -33.98
N PHE A 19 30.18 -32.28 -33.51
CA PHE A 19 29.43 -32.90 -32.43
C PHE A 19 28.63 -34.09 -32.94
N THR A 20 28.49 -35.11 -32.11
CA THR A 20 27.63 -36.25 -32.40
C THR A 20 26.16 -35.90 -32.16
N ILE A 21 25.25 -36.58 -32.86
CA ILE A 21 23.79 -36.40 -32.67
C ILE A 21 23.40 -36.71 -31.21
N VAL A 22 24.08 -37.66 -30.57
CA VAL A 22 23.84 -38.05 -29.17
C VAL A 22 24.19 -36.90 -28.22
N GLU A 23 25.33 -36.21 -28.42
CA GLU A 23 25.70 -35.04 -27.61
C GLU A 23 24.69 -33.90 -27.76
N LEU A 24 24.15 -33.66 -28.96
CA LEU A 24 23.11 -32.66 -29.18
C LEU A 24 21.83 -33.00 -28.43
N LEU A 25 21.41 -34.28 -28.45
CA LEU A 25 20.20 -34.74 -27.77
C LEU A 25 20.32 -34.59 -26.24
N VAL A 26 21.48 -34.97 -25.70
CA VAL A 26 21.78 -34.80 -24.27
C VAL A 26 21.82 -33.32 -23.89
N ALA A 27 22.47 -32.47 -24.69
CA ALA A 27 22.55 -31.03 -24.44
C ALA A 27 21.16 -30.38 -24.45
N MET A 28 20.30 -30.73 -25.40
CA MET A 28 18.92 -30.25 -25.45
C MET A 28 18.11 -30.71 -24.23
N GLY A 29 18.26 -31.97 -23.81
CA GLY A 29 17.59 -32.50 -22.62
C GLY A 29 17.96 -31.71 -21.35
N VAL A 30 19.25 -31.52 -21.10
CA VAL A 30 19.74 -30.73 -19.95
C VAL A 30 19.29 -29.27 -20.04
N PHE A 31 19.34 -28.68 -21.24
CA PHE A 31 18.91 -27.30 -21.45
C PHE A 31 17.42 -27.10 -21.14
N LEU A 32 16.55 -28.01 -21.56
CA LEU A 32 15.11 -27.93 -21.27
C LEU A 32 14.82 -28.03 -19.77
N ILE A 33 15.55 -28.89 -19.04
CA ILE A 33 15.44 -28.97 -17.58
C ILE A 33 15.83 -27.64 -16.94
N LEU A 34 16.95 -27.04 -17.36
CA LEU A 34 17.42 -25.76 -16.83
C LEU A 34 16.42 -24.62 -17.10
N ILE A 35 15.93 -24.48 -18.33
CA ILE A 35 14.94 -23.45 -18.70
C ILE A 35 13.65 -23.60 -17.90
N SER A 36 13.21 -24.84 -17.63
CA SER A 36 12.02 -25.09 -16.82
C SER A 36 12.18 -24.59 -15.38
N ILE A 37 13.34 -24.81 -14.77
CA ILE A 37 13.65 -24.34 -13.41
C ILE A 37 13.67 -22.81 -13.38
N VAL A 38 14.36 -22.17 -14.32
CA VAL A 38 14.46 -20.70 -14.40
C VAL A 38 13.09 -20.06 -14.62
N SER A 39 12.29 -20.63 -15.53
CA SER A 39 10.95 -20.13 -15.84
C SER A 39 10.01 -20.24 -14.64
N GLY A 40 10.09 -21.34 -13.89
CA GLY A 40 9.31 -21.52 -12.66
C GLY A 40 9.62 -20.44 -11.62
N GLY A 41 10.90 -20.15 -11.40
CA GLY A 41 11.32 -19.07 -10.50
C GLY A 41 10.83 -17.69 -10.96
N PHE A 42 10.95 -17.41 -12.26
CA PHE A 42 10.52 -16.15 -12.84
C PHE A 42 8.99 -15.94 -12.71
N ILE A 43 8.18 -16.96 -12.98
CA ILE A 43 6.73 -16.91 -12.82
C ILE A 43 6.34 -16.65 -11.36
N SER A 44 7.03 -17.30 -10.41
CA SER A 44 6.81 -17.07 -8.98
C SER A 44 7.11 -15.61 -8.60
N ALA A 45 8.23 -15.06 -9.07
CA ALA A 45 8.61 -13.68 -8.81
C ALA A 45 7.58 -12.68 -9.37
N LEU A 46 7.07 -12.90 -10.58
CA LEU A 46 6.00 -12.08 -11.17
C LEU A 46 4.71 -12.12 -10.36
N ARG A 47 4.36 -13.29 -9.80
CA ARG A 47 3.18 -13.40 -8.93
C ARG A 47 3.35 -12.58 -7.66
N THR A 48 4.49 -12.73 -6.98
CA THR A 48 4.81 -11.96 -5.78
C THR A 48 4.83 -10.46 -6.06
N GLN A 49 5.39 -10.03 -7.20
CA GLN A 49 5.39 -8.61 -7.57
C GLN A 49 3.97 -8.04 -7.72
N ARG A 50 3.05 -8.78 -8.32
CA ARG A 50 1.66 -8.35 -8.48
C ARG A 50 0.96 -8.22 -7.13
N GLU A 51 1.15 -9.20 -6.25
CA GLU A 51 0.59 -9.18 -4.89
C GLU A 51 1.13 -8.00 -4.06
N LEU A 52 2.43 -7.72 -4.15
CA LEU A 52 3.05 -6.57 -3.48
C LEU A 52 2.53 -5.24 -4.02
N THR A 53 2.33 -5.13 -5.34
CA THR A 53 1.80 -3.90 -5.95
C THR A 53 0.36 -3.62 -5.48
N GLU A 54 -0.46 -4.65 -5.35
CA GLU A 54 -1.81 -4.53 -4.79
C GLU A 54 -1.76 -4.04 -3.33
N LEU A 55 -0.92 -4.66 -2.49
CA LEU A 55 -0.73 -4.24 -1.09
C LEU A 55 -0.27 -2.78 -0.97
N ILE A 56 0.68 -2.35 -1.80
CA ILE A 56 1.16 -0.97 -1.82
C ILE A 56 0.00 -0.03 -2.16
N SER A 57 -0.79 -0.33 -3.20
CA SER A 57 -1.93 0.51 -3.58
C SER A 57 -3.00 0.62 -2.48
N ILE A 58 -3.24 -0.48 -1.75
CA ILE A 58 -4.16 -0.50 -0.61
C ILE A 58 -3.63 0.37 0.53
N ASN A 59 -2.34 0.25 0.84
CA ASN A 59 -1.68 1.03 1.88
C ASN A 59 -1.68 2.53 1.55
N ASP A 60 -1.32 2.88 0.32
CA ASP A 60 -1.29 4.27 -0.15
C ASP A 60 -2.68 4.91 -0.09
N ASN A 61 -3.71 4.23 -0.57
CA ASN A 61 -5.09 4.74 -0.51
C ASN A 61 -5.58 4.95 0.94
N ALA A 62 -5.21 4.03 1.85
CA ALA A 62 -5.54 4.18 3.26
C ALA A 62 -4.78 5.35 3.91
N ASN A 63 -3.49 5.50 3.62
CA ASN A 63 -2.68 6.60 4.12
C ASN A 63 -3.16 7.94 3.58
N LEU A 64 -3.48 8.04 2.29
CA LEU A 64 -4.04 9.27 1.70
C LEU A 64 -5.33 9.70 2.42
N THR A 65 -6.20 8.73 2.74
CA THR A 65 -7.43 8.97 3.52
C THR A 65 -7.10 9.47 4.92
N LEU A 66 -6.17 8.81 5.62
CA LEU A 66 -5.72 9.26 6.95
C LEU A 66 -5.13 10.66 6.90
N GLU A 67 -4.23 10.94 5.96
CA GLU A 67 -3.63 12.26 5.81
C GLU A 67 -4.67 13.34 5.54
N GLN A 68 -5.71 13.04 4.74
CA GLN A 68 -6.81 13.97 4.53
C GLN A 68 -7.51 14.30 5.84
N ILE A 69 -7.84 13.28 6.65
CA ILE A 69 -8.43 13.46 7.97
C ILE A 69 -7.50 14.30 8.86
N MET A 70 -6.22 13.93 8.94
CA MET A 70 -5.23 14.60 9.79
C MET A 70 -5.00 16.06 9.41
N ARG A 71 -5.03 16.38 8.11
CA ARG A 71 -4.94 17.76 7.62
C ARG A 71 -6.12 18.60 8.13
N GLU A 72 -7.34 18.06 8.06
CA GLU A 72 -8.53 18.77 8.53
C GLU A 72 -8.55 18.91 10.06
N LEU A 73 -8.19 17.84 10.78
CA LEU A 73 -8.07 17.86 12.24
C LEU A 73 -7.00 18.85 12.72
N ARG A 74 -5.90 19.04 11.98
CA ARG A 74 -4.84 19.98 12.37
C ARG A 74 -5.33 21.42 12.47
N THR A 75 -6.33 21.78 11.68
CA THR A 75 -6.92 23.12 11.64
C THR A 75 -8.26 23.21 12.37
N GLY A 76 -8.75 22.09 12.91
CA GLY A 76 -10.02 22.05 13.60
C GLY A 76 -9.94 22.47 15.07
N TYR A 77 -11.10 22.65 15.69
CA TYR A 77 -11.27 22.93 17.13
C TYR A 77 -12.60 22.36 17.64
N HIS A 78 -12.82 22.42 18.96
CA HIS A 78 -13.99 21.85 19.65
C HIS A 78 -14.19 20.36 19.30
N PHE A 79 -13.16 19.56 19.55
CA PHE A 79 -13.20 18.12 19.27
C PHE A 79 -14.07 17.41 20.30
N SER A 80 -15.01 16.61 19.83
CA SER A 80 -15.89 15.79 20.66
C SER A 80 -15.94 14.37 20.12
N LYS A 81 -15.59 13.41 20.98
CA LYS A 81 -15.72 11.98 20.64
C LYS A 81 -17.15 11.54 20.92
N ILE A 82 -17.95 11.41 19.86
CA ILE A 82 -19.37 11.02 19.94
C ILE A 82 -19.52 9.52 20.24
N SER A 83 -18.64 8.68 19.67
CA SER A 83 -18.58 7.25 19.93
C SER A 83 -17.15 6.72 19.78
N GLU A 84 -16.91 5.43 19.99
CA GLU A 84 -15.59 4.81 19.77
C GLU A 84 -15.04 5.03 18.35
N ASN A 85 -15.95 5.15 17.39
CA ASN A 85 -15.64 5.18 15.97
C ASN A 85 -16.11 6.48 15.30
N GLU A 86 -16.54 7.47 16.08
CA GLU A 86 -17.04 8.75 15.57
C GLU A 86 -16.43 9.94 16.32
N LEU A 87 -15.88 10.88 15.56
CA LEU A 87 -15.28 12.13 16.03
C LEU A 87 -15.95 13.31 15.32
N GLU A 88 -16.45 14.24 16.10
CA GLU A 88 -17.02 15.50 15.62
C GLU A 88 -16.14 16.67 16.02
N PHE A 89 -16.04 17.68 15.16
CA PHE A 89 -15.28 18.90 15.41
C PHE A 89 -15.70 20.01 14.44
N VAL A 90 -15.22 21.23 14.68
CA VAL A 90 -15.40 22.36 13.77
C VAL A 90 -14.14 22.53 12.93
N ASN A 91 -14.27 22.59 11.60
CA ASN A 91 -13.15 22.73 10.69
C ASN A 91 -12.73 24.21 10.49
N ALA A 92 -11.71 24.45 9.67
CA ALA A 92 -11.20 25.78 9.37
C ALA A 92 -12.21 26.71 8.67
N GLU A 93 -13.26 26.14 8.05
CA GLU A 93 -14.35 26.88 7.40
C GLU A 93 -15.49 27.21 8.39
N ASN A 94 -15.30 26.95 9.68
CA ASN A 94 -16.31 27.10 10.73
C ASN A 94 -17.56 26.21 10.51
N LYS A 95 -17.38 25.05 9.88
CA LYS A 95 -18.43 24.04 9.67
C LYS A 95 -18.22 22.84 10.58
N THR A 96 -19.32 22.28 11.09
CA THR A 96 -19.29 21.05 11.89
C THR A 96 -19.12 19.84 11.00
N VAL A 97 -18.00 19.15 11.17
CA VAL A 97 -17.59 17.97 10.42
C VAL A 97 -17.53 16.77 11.36
N SER A 98 -18.00 15.62 10.89
CA SER A 98 -17.91 14.35 11.62
C SER A 98 -17.14 13.33 10.78
N TYR A 99 -16.24 12.58 11.41
CA TYR A 99 -15.64 11.38 10.83
C TYR A 99 -16.17 10.18 11.55
N ARG A 100 -16.72 9.21 10.81
CA ARG A 100 -17.22 7.96 11.38
C ARG A 100 -16.76 6.73 10.61
N PHE A 101 -16.61 5.63 11.32
CA PHE A 101 -16.41 4.31 10.73
C PHE A 101 -17.67 3.46 10.86
N ILE A 102 -18.33 3.19 9.73
CA ILE A 102 -19.56 2.41 9.65
C ILE A 102 -19.52 1.49 8.43
N ASN A 103 -20.01 0.26 8.58
CA ASN A 103 -20.09 -0.74 7.50
C ASN A 103 -18.77 -0.99 6.76
N GLY A 104 -17.63 -0.96 7.47
CA GLY A 104 -16.31 -1.19 6.87
C GLY A 104 -15.73 0.00 6.09
N ALA A 105 -16.38 1.16 6.13
CA ALA A 105 -15.94 2.36 5.43
C ALA A 105 -15.76 3.55 6.38
N ILE A 106 -14.79 4.41 6.06
CA ILE A 106 -14.66 5.72 6.69
C ILE A 106 -15.49 6.72 5.87
N GLU A 107 -16.38 7.40 6.57
CA GLU A 107 -17.24 8.43 6.02
C GLU A 107 -16.92 9.78 6.66
N ARG A 108 -16.97 10.83 5.84
CA ARG A 108 -16.94 12.23 6.27
C ARG A 108 -18.34 12.80 6.19
N GLY A 109 -18.83 13.31 7.30
CA GLY A 109 -20.09 14.03 7.45
C GLY A 109 -19.87 15.53 7.50
N GLU A 110 -20.72 16.31 6.85
CA GLU A 110 -20.75 17.77 6.99
C GLU A 110 -22.18 18.22 7.33
N THR A 111 -22.29 19.13 8.30
CA THR A 111 -23.57 19.73 8.69
C THR A 111 -23.87 20.91 7.77
N ASN A 112 -24.99 20.85 7.05
CA ASN A 112 -25.43 21.95 6.19
C ASN A 112 -26.19 23.03 7.01
N GLU A 113 -26.53 24.15 6.39
CA GLU A 113 -27.27 25.28 7.01
C GLU A 113 -28.62 24.87 7.64
N LEU A 114 -29.20 23.75 7.19
CA LEU A 114 -30.44 23.14 7.71
C LEU A 114 -30.22 22.19 8.89
N ALA A 115 -29.02 22.16 9.48
CA ALA A 115 -28.61 21.23 10.54
C ALA A 115 -28.71 19.73 10.17
N VAL A 116 -28.80 19.41 8.88
CA VAL A 116 -28.78 18.03 8.37
C VAL A 116 -27.35 17.61 8.08
N LYS A 117 -26.92 16.48 8.65
CA LYS A 117 -25.61 15.86 8.39
C LYS A 117 -25.69 14.97 7.15
N THR A 118 -24.88 15.28 6.14
CA THR A 118 -24.73 14.42 4.95
C THR A 118 -23.37 13.73 4.98
N TYR A 119 -23.36 12.41 4.80
CA TYR A 119 -22.16 11.59 4.88
C TYR A 119 -21.72 11.13 3.49
N ARG A 120 -20.41 11.16 3.25
CA ARG A 120 -19.77 10.65 2.04
C ARG A 120 -18.62 9.72 2.41
N LYS A 121 -18.58 8.55 1.77
CA LYS A 121 -17.44 7.64 1.84
C LYS A 121 -16.18 8.32 1.28
N ILE A 122 -15.10 8.32 2.06
CA ILE A 122 -13.80 8.90 1.66
C ILE A 122 -12.71 7.85 1.45
N ILE A 123 -12.89 6.64 1.99
CA ILE A 123 -11.98 5.52 1.76
C ILE A 123 -12.19 4.92 0.37
N ALA A 124 -11.13 4.47 -0.30
CA ALA A 124 -11.23 3.79 -1.58
C ALA A 124 -11.85 2.38 -1.46
N ASP A 125 -12.50 1.90 -2.52
CA ASP A 125 -13.22 0.61 -2.53
C ASP A 125 -12.30 -0.62 -2.42
N ASN A 126 -11.03 -0.48 -2.81
CA ASN A 126 -10.05 -1.56 -2.72
C ASN A 126 -9.49 -1.75 -1.30
N VAL A 127 -9.80 -0.84 -0.36
CA VAL A 127 -9.31 -0.89 1.02
C VAL A 127 -10.35 -1.52 1.93
N ASN A 128 -9.99 -2.61 2.60
CA ASN A 128 -10.82 -3.23 3.62
C ASN A 128 -10.24 -2.95 5.02
N ILE A 129 -11.01 -2.30 5.88
CA ILE A 129 -10.60 -1.94 7.24
C ILE A 129 -11.21 -2.93 8.22
N LYS A 130 -10.36 -3.59 8.99
CA LYS A 130 -10.76 -4.51 10.06
C LYS A 130 -11.06 -3.77 11.35
N ASN A 131 -10.20 -2.81 11.71
CA ASN A 131 -10.33 -2.04 12.94
C ASN A 131 -10.09 -0.56 12.64
N PHE A 132 -10.86 0.30 13.30
CA PHE A 132 -10.68 1.75 13.31
C PHE A 132 -10.85 2.21 14.75
N ASN A 133 -9.85 2.90 15.30
CA ASN A 133 -9.86 3.38 16.67
C ASN A 133 -9.47 4.85 16.73
N ILE A 134 -10.28 5.63 17.44
CA ILE A 134 -10.00 7.03 17.73
C ILE A 134 -9.67 7.19 19.21
N LYS A 135 -8.53 7.82 19.49
CA LYS A 135 -8.15 8.28 20.83
C LYS A 135 -8.06 9.79 20.82
N LEU A 136 -8.88 10.44 21.64
CA LEU A 136 -8.82 11.86 21.94
C LEU A 136 -8.24 12.01 23.35
N MET A 137 -7.21 12.85 23.50
CA MET A 137 -6.60 13.20 24.77
C MET A 137 -6.47 14.72 24.84
N GLY A 138 -6.60 15.32 26.03
CA GLY A 138 -6.42 16.77 26.22
C GLY A 138 -7.48 17.61 25.52
N GLY A 139 -8.73 17.10 25.45
CA GLY A 139 -9.83 17.74 24.73
C GLY A 139 -10.86 18.40 25.64
N ASP A 140 -10.64 18.36 26.96
CA ASP A 140 -11.55 18.92 27.94
C ASP A 140 -11.11 20.35 28.26
N ALA A 141 -12.02 21.30 28.10
CA ALA A 141 -11.74 22.72 28.30
C ALA A 141 -11.13 22.98 29.68
N GLY A 142 -9.90 23.50 29.68
CA GLY A 142 -9.19 23.89 30.91
C GLY A 142 -8.48 22.74 31.65
N ASP A 143 -8.30 21.58 31.01
CA ASP A 143 -7.54 20.46 31.56
C ASP A 143 -6.00 20.73 31.60
N GLY A 144 -5.55 21.78 30.93
CA GLY A 144 -4.14 22.19 30.86
C GLY A 144 -3.27 21.28 29.97
N TYR A 145 -3.88 20.35 29.24
CA TYR A 145 -3.23 19.45 28.31
C TYR A 145 -3.47 19.89 26.86
N GLN A 146 -2.45 19.69 26.02
CA GLN A 146 -2.61 19.94 24.60
C GLN A 146 -3.47 18.83 23.97
N THR A 147 -4.51 19.21 23.22
CA THR A 147 -5.32 18.26 22.47
C THR A 147 -4.47 17.42 21.52
N ARG A 148 -4.67 16.10 21.59
CA ARG A 148 -3.99 15.09 20.76
C ARG A 148 -5.03 14.08 20.29
N ILE A 149 -5.18 14.00 18.98
CA ILE A 149 -6.05 13.03 18.33
C ILE A 149 -5.18 11.99 17.66
N THR A 150 -5.39 10.73 18.01
CA THR A 150 -4.74 9.58 17.39
C THR A 150 -5.78 8.72 16.70
N ILE A 151 -5.56 8.47 15.41
CA ILE A 151 -6.36 7.55 14.61
C ILE A 151 -5.49 6.36 14.28
N ALA A 152 -5.97 5.16 14.61
CA ALA A 152 -5.32 3.89 14.29
C ALA A 152 -6.27 3.04 13.44
N ILE A 153 -5.73 2.47 12.36
CA ILE A 153 -6.47 1.57 11.46
C ILE A 153 -5.70 0.27 11.24
N SER A 154 -6.44 -0.83 11.10
CA SER A 154 -5.93 -2.12 10.64
C SER A 154 -6.55 -2.43 9.28
N ILE A 155 -5.73 -2.50 8.25
CA ILE A 155 -6.12 -2.77 6.88
C ILE A 155 -5.82 -4.24 6.57
N VAL A 156 -6.68 -4.91 5.82
CA VAL A 156 -6.49 -6.29 5.38
C VAL A 156 -6.55 -6.36 3.86
N GLY A 157 -5.68 -7.15 3.26
CA GLY A 157 -5.68 -7.35 1.82
C GLY A 157 -6.94 -8.06 1.32
N THR A 158 -7.47 -7.60 0.19
CA THR A 158 -8.73 -8.12 -0.39
C THR A 158 -8.53 -9.40 -1.19
N SER A 159 -7.37 -9.60 -1.82
CA SER A 159 -7.11 -10.79 -2.63
C SER A 159 -6.84 -12.03 -1.78
N LYS A 160 -7.18 -13.22 -2.33
CA LYS A 160 -7.08 -14.54 -1.67
C LYS A 160 -5.70 -14.81 -1.03
N TYR A 161 -4.64 -14.25 -1.59
CA TYR A 161 -3.26 -14.41 -1.12
C TYR A 161 -2.88 -13.41 -0.02
N LEU A 162 -3.64 -12.33 0.14
CA LEU A 162 -3.38 -11.24 1.06
C LEU A 162 -4.34 -11.20 2.26
N GLN A 163 -5.33 -12.11 2.33
CA GLN A 163 -6.35 -12.13 3.39
C GLN A 163 -5.76 -12.25 4.81
N ASN A 164 -4.58 -12.85 4.94
CA ASN A 164 -3.88 -13.01 6.22
C ASN A 164 -2.86 -11.90 6.49
N ILE A 165 -2.64 -11.00 5.54
CA ILE A 165 -1.71 -9.88 5.69
C ILE A 165 -2.53 -8.69 6.20
N SER A 166 -2.24 -8.28 7.42
CA SER A 166 -2.75 -7.05 8.00
C SER A 166 -1.66 -5.99 8.04
N VAL A 167 -2.02 -4.77 7.67
CA VAL A 167 -1.16 -3.60 7.78
C VAL A 167 -1.80 -2.64 8.77
N ASN A 168 -1.04 -2.24 9.79
CA ASN A 168 -1.49 -1.27 10.78
C ASN A 168 -0.91 0.09 10.43
N ALA A 169 -1.76 1.10 10.39
CA ALA A 169 -1.35 2.49 10.24
C ALA A 169 -1.91 3.29 11.41
N GLN A 170 -1.09 4.20 11.94
CA GLN A 170 -1.48 5.09 13.01
C GLN A 170 -0.93 6.49 12.73
N MET A 171 -1.77 7.50 12.89
CA MET A 171 -1.35 8.89 12.84
C MET A 171 -1.84 9.62 14.09
N THR A 172 -1.04 10.57 14.56
CA THR A 172 -1.39 11.45 15.68
C THR A 172 -1.23 12.91 15.27
N VAL A 173 -2.19 13.76 15.62
CA VAL A 173 -2.17 15.20 15.36
C VAL A 173 -2.53 15.97 16.62
N SER A 174 -1.83 17.09 16.79
CA SER A 174 -2.25 18.16 17.69
C SER A 174 -2.82 19.31 16.86
N PRO A 175 -4.04 19.79 17.18
CA PRO A 175 -4.62 20.98 16.57
C PRO A 175 -3.72 22.21 16.76
N ARG A 176 -3.84 23.19 15.85
CA ARG A 176 -3.10 24.46 15.93
C ARG A 176 -3.73 25.45 16.90
N THR A 177 -5.03 25.36 17.11
CA THR A 177 -5.76 26.19 18.07
C THR A 177 -5.48 25.66 19.47
N LEU A 178 -5.12 26.58 20.36
CA LEU A 178 -5.01 26.28 21.78
C LEU A 178 -6.43 26.14 22.35
N ASP A 179 -6.59 25.19 23.26
CA ASP A 179 -7.79 25.01 24.04
C ASP A 179 -8.14 26.35 24.71
N SER A 180 -9.37 26.84 24.49
CA SER A 180 -9.85 28.13 24.99
C SER A 180 -10.71 27.96 26.22
#